data_AF-X1HSB9-F1
#
_entry.id   AF-X1HSB9-F1
#
_cell.length_a   1.000
_cell.length_b   1.000
_cell.length_c   1.000
_cell.angle_alpha   90.00
_cell.angle_beta   90.00
_cell.angle_gamma   90.00
#
_symmetry.space_group_name_H-M   'P 1'
#
loop_
_entity.id
_entity.type
_entity.pdbx_description
1 polymer ?
#
loop_
_entity_poly.entity_id
_entity_poly.type
_entity_poly.pdbx_seq_one_letter_code
_entity_poly.pdbx_strand_id
1 'polypeptide(L)'
;SVLGQVELDELLSEREKINSQLQEIIDRQTDPWGIKVQLVEMKHVDLPDNMVRAIAKQAEAERDKRAKIIHAEGEFSAADKLTKAANIISTNPQALQLRFLGTLSEIATEKNSTIIFPLPIEMMKAFQYKKSKTKKGDDEE
;
A
#
# COMPACT_ATOMS: atom_id res chain seq x y z
N SER A 1 4.71 5.67 44.41
CA SER A 1 3.50 5.53 43.58
C SER A 1 3.92 5.71 42.13
N VAL A 2 4.40 4.65 41.47
CA VAL A 2 4.88 4.71 40.07
C VAL A 2 3.76 4.38 39.09
N LEU A 3 2.87 3.46 39.47
CA LEU A 3 1.70 3.07 38.68
C LEU A 3 0.71 4.21 38.37
N GLY A 4 0.70 5.29 39.16
CA GLY A 4 -0.19 6.45 38.93
C GLY A 4 0.44 7.59 38.14
N GLN A 5 1.73 7.50 37.79
CA GLN A 5 2.47 8.54 37.05
C GLN A 5 2.69 8.17 35.59
N VAL A 6 2.39 6.93 35.21
CA VAL A 6 2.62 6.40 33.87
C VAL A 6 1.31 6.32 33.12
N GLU A 7 1.32 6.72 31.84
CA GLU A 7 0.15 6.59 30.98
C GLU A 7 -0.17 5.11 30.72
N LEU A 8 -1.46 4.79 30.57
CA LEU A 8 -1.91 3.42 30.33
C LEU A 8 -1.29 2.80 29.07
N ASP A 9 -1.04 3.60 28.04
CA ASP A 9 -0.42 3.13 26.80
C ASP A 9 1.03 2.67 27.06
N GLU A 10 1.78 3.43 27.86
CA GLU A 10 3.16 3.09 28.26
C GLU A 10 3.19 1.84 29.15
N LEU A 11 2.20 1.64 30.03
CA LEU A 11 2.05 0.39 30.81
C LEU A 11 1.82 -0.84 29.92
N LEU A 12 1.12 -0.67 28.79
CA LEU A 12 0.81 -1.76 27.86
C LEU A 12 1.93 -2.04 26.86
N SER A 13 2.62 -1.01 26.41
CA SER A 13 3.65 -1.07 25.35
C SER A 13 5.08 -1.21 25.89
N GLU A 14 5.39 -0.69 27.08
CA GLU A 14 6.75 -0.67 27.66
C GLU A 14 6.89 -1.54 28.92
N ARG A 15 6.37 -2.78 28.87
CA ARG A 15 6.36 -3.70 30.02
C ARG A 15 7.73 -3.93 30.67
N GLU A 16 8.79 -4.05 29.87
CA GLU A 16 10.14 -4.29 30.39
C GLU A 16 10.67 -3.12 31.23
N LYS A 17 10.42 -1.88 30.77
CA LYS A 17 10.82 -0.66 31.47
C LYS A 17 10.09 -0.52 32.80
N ILE A 18 8.79 -0.81 32.81
CA ILE A 18 7.96 -0.83 34.01
C ILE A 18 8.45 -1.90 35.01
N ASN A 19 8.73 -3.11 34.53
CA ASN A 19 9.23 -4.21 35.37
C ASN A 19 10.57 -3.84 36.03
N SER A 20 11.49 -3.22 35.29
CA SER A 20 12.77 -2.77 35.83
C SER A 20 12.61 -1.68 36.89
N GLN A 21 11.74 -0.70 36.65
CA GLN A 21 11.46 0.36 37.63
C GLN A 21 10.81 -0.20 38.90
N LEU A 22 9.86 -1.14 38.75
CA LEU A 22 9.23 -1.83 39.87
C LEU A 22 10.24 -2.65 40.68
N GLN A 23 11.14 -3.37 40.00
CA GLN A 23 12.19 -4.14 40.65
C GLN A 23 13.07 -3.25 41.51
N GLU A 24 13.57 -2.14 40.98
CA GLU A 24 14.46 -1.22 41.71
C GLU A 24 13.79 -0.65 42.98
N ILE A 25 12.51 -0.30 42.87
CA ILE A 25 11.75 0.28 43.99
C ILE A 25 11.48 -0.75 45.08
N ILE A 26 11.07 -1.97 44.68
CA ILE A 26 10.76 -3.03 45.63
C ILE A 26 12.05 -3.50 46.31
N ASP A 27 13.14 -3.72 45.57
CA ASP A 27 14.44 -4.14 46.12
C ASP A 27 14.93 -3.15 47.20
N ARG A 28 14.87 -1.84 46.90
CA ARG A 28 15.23 -0.78 47.85
C ARG A 28 14.37 -0.78 49.13
N GLN A 29 13.10 -1.18 49.03
CA GLN A 29 12.21 -1.27 50.19
C GLN A 29 12.38 -2.57 50.97
N THR A 30 12.83 -3.65 50.33
CA THR A 30 13.02 -4.97 50.95
C THR A 30 14.43 -5.21 51.47
N ASP A 31 15.41 -4.38 51.07
CA ASP A 31 16.78 -4.38 51.58
C ASP A 31 16.89 -4.38 53.12
N PRO A 32 16.13 -3.56 53.88
CA PRO A 32 16.18 -3.56 55.35
C PRO A 32 15.70 -4.87 55.98
N TRP A 33 14.95 -5.68 55.25
CA TRP A 33 14.47 -6.99 55.68
C TRP A 33 15.41 -8.12 55.25
N GLY A 34 16.51 -7.81 54.55
CA GLY A 34 17.47 -8.80 54.05
C GLY A 34 16.94 -9.65 52.89
N ILE A 35 15.91 -9.18 52.19
CA ILE A 35 15.28 -9.88 51.07
C ILE A 35 15.73 -9.22 49.77
N LYS A 36 16.36 -10.00 48.88
CA LYS A 36 16.78 -9.56 47.55
C LYS A 36 15.76 -9.97 46.49
N VAL A 37 15.28 -9.00 45.70
CA VAL A 37 14.27 -9.25 44.67
C VAL A 37 14.94 -9.53 43.33
N GLN A 38 14.75 -10.74 42.79
CA GLN A 38 15.42 -11.15 41.54
C GLN A 38 14.66 -10.73 40.28
N LEU A 39 13.33 -10.79 40.30
CA LEU A 39 12.47 -10.47 39.14
C LEU A 39 11.10 -9.99 39.62
N VAL A 40 10.60 -8.95 38.98
CA VAL A 40 9.21 -8.48 39.14
C VAL A 40 8.56 -8.48 37.77
N GLU A 41 7.39 -9.11 37.66
CA GLU A 41 6.63 -9.19 36.41
C GLU A 41 5.18 -8.79 36.65
N MET A 42 4.69 -7.87 35.83
CA MET A 42 3.30 -7.46 35.82
C MET A 42 2.41 -8.57 35.21
N LYS A 43 1.53 -9.18 36.01
CA LYS A 43 0.66 -10.28 35.56
C LYS A 43 -0.61 -9.81 34.84
N HIS A 44 -1.48 -9.08 35.51
CA HIS A 44 -2.76 -8.63 34.96
C HIS A 44 -3.10 -7.22 35.44
N VAL A 45 -3.69 -6.43 34.55
CA VAL A 45 -4.21 -5.09 34.85
C VAL A 45 -5.69 -5.11 34.56
N ASP A 46 -6.51 -4.97 35.60
CA ASP A 46 -7.96 -4.88 35.46
C ASP A 46 -8.34 -3.48 35.00
N LEU A 47 -8.84 -3.38 33.77
CA LEU A 47 -9.35 -2.14 33.19
C LEU A 47 -10.88 -2.16 33.21
N PRO A 48 -11.54 -1.03 33.52
CA PRO A 48 -12.99 -0.98 33.48
C PRO A 48 -13.50 -1.06 32.03
N ASP A 49 -14.62 -1.75 31.81
CA ASP A 49 -15.18 -2.06 30.48
C ASP A 49 -15.50 -0.84 29.61
N ASN A 50 -15.73 0.32 30.23
CA ASN A 50 -15.95 1.57 29.52
C ASN A 50 -14.66 2.09 28.86
N MET A 51 -13.53 1.97 29.55
CA MET A 51 -12.22 2.43 29.09
C MET A 51 -11.70 1.53 27.97
N VAL A 52 -11.83 0.21 28.09
CA VAL A 52 -11.45 -0.75 27.04
C VAL A 52 -12.17 -0.45 25.72
N ARG A 53 -13.47 -0.16 25.79
CA ARG A 53 -14.27 0.23 24.61
C ARG A 53 -13.83 1.56 24.01
N ALA A 54 -13.48 2.54 24.83
CA ALA A 54 -12.99 3.83 24.35
C ALA A 54 -11.63 3.69 23.64
N ILE A 55 -10.71 2.91 24.21
CA ILE A 55 -9.40 2.61 23.61
C ILE A 55 -9.55 1.86 22.29
N ALA A 56 -10.41 0.84 22.25
CA ALA A 56 -10.69 0.08 21.04
C ALA A 56 -11.21 1.00 19.91
N LYS A 57 -12.15 1.90 20.24
CA LYS A 57 -12.69 2.87 19.27
C LYS A 57 -11.64 3.87 18.79
N GLN A 58 -10.76 4.33 19.68
CA GLN A 58 -9.66 5.22 19.31
C GLN A 58 -8.63 4.51 18.42
N ALA A 59 -8.27 3.27 18.76
CA ALA A 59 -7.34 2.46 17.98
C ALA A 59 -7.89 2.17 16.58
N GLU A 60 -9.19 1.87 16.47
CA GLU A 60 -9.87 1.68 15.19
C GLU A 60 -9.85 2.96 14.34
N ALA A 61 -10.21 4.10 14.94
CA ALA A 61 -10.20 5.39 14.24
C ALA A 61 -8.80 5.79 13.73
N GLU A 62 -7.76 5.61 14.54
CA GLU A 62 -6.38 5.91 14.14
C GLU A 62 -5.89 4.93 13.06
N ARG A 63 -6.27 3.65 13.16
CA ARG A 63 -5.95 2.64 12.14
C ARG A 63 -6.61 2.98 10.80
N ASP A 64 -7.88 3.34 10.80
CA ASP A 64 -8.62 3.72 9.59
C ASP A 64 -8.05 4.99 8.96
N LYS A 65 -7.71 5.98 9.79
CA LYS A 65 -7.03 7.19 9.33
C LYS A 65 -5.70 6.86 8.67
N ARG A 66 -4.84 6.07 9.32
CA ARG A 66 -3.55 5.65 8.75
C ARG A 66 -3.72 4.85 7.46
N ALA A 67 -4.69 3.95 7.40
CA ALA A 67 -4.99 3.19 6.19
C ALA A 67 -5.34 4.10 5.01
N LYS A 68 -6.18 5.13 5.23
CA LYS A 68 -6.52 6.11 4.20
C LYS A 68 -5.32 6.93 3.72
N ILE A 69 -4.45 7.36 4.62
CA ILE A 69 -3.24 8.12 4.28
C ILE A 69 -2.32 7.25 3.42
N ILE A 70 -2.03 6.02 3.86
CA ILE A 70 -1.17 5.08 3.13
C ILE A 70 -1.74 4.77 1.74
N HIS A 71 -3.06 4.59 1.65
CA HIS A 71 -3.71 4.34 0.37
C HIS A 71 -3.57 5.54 -0.58
N ALA A 72 -3.86 6.76 -0.10
CA ALA A 72 -3.73 7.98 -0.90
C ALA A 72 -2.28 8.24 -1.33
N GLU A 73 -1.30 8.00 -0.45
CA GLU A 73 0.12 8.09 -0.80
C GLU A 73 0.54 7.05 -1.84
N GLY A 74 0.02 5.83 -1.72
CA GLY A 74 0.22 4.76 -2.69
C GLY A 74 -0.35 5.11 -4.07
N GLU A 75 -1.58 5.63 -4.11
CA GLU A 75 -2.22 6.10 -5.34
C GLU A 75 -1.44 7.25 -6.00
N PHE A 76 -1.02 8.23 -5.21
CA PHE A 76 -0.22 9.34 -5.71
C PHE A 76 1.12 8.86 -6.30
N SER A 77 1.83 7.99 -5.59
CA SER A 77 3.11 7.43 -6.06
C SER A 77 2.92 6.60 -7.34
N ALA A 78 1.83 5.84 -7.44
CA ALA A 78 1.50 5.09 -8.64
C ALA A 78 1.21 6.03 -9.83
N ALA A 79 0.39 7.05 -9.64
CA ALA A 79 0.03 8.02 -10.68
C ALA A 79 1.25 8.80 -11.20
N ASP A 80 2.16 9.22 -10.30
CA ASP A 80 3.41 9.89 -10.66
C ASP A 80 4.30 8.99 -11.53
N LYS A 81 4.48 7.72 -11.13
CA LYS A 81 5.27 6.75 -11.91
C LYS A 81 4.65 6.47 -13.27
N LEU A 82 3.32 6.34 -13.34
CA LEU A 82 2.60 6.14 -14.60
C LEU A 82 2.76 7.34 -15.54
N THR A 83 2.67 8.56 -15.00
CA THR A 83 2.87 9.79 -15.77
C THR A 83 4.28 9.87 -16.33
N LYS A 84 5.29 9.57 -15.51
CA LYS A 84 6.70 9.50 -15.96
C LYS A 84 6.88 8.45 -17.06
N ALA A 85 6.31 7.26 -16.88
CA ALA A 85 6.35 6.21 -17.90
C ALA A 85 5.67 6.65 -19.21
N ALA A 86 4.51 7.30 -19.14
CA ALA A 86 3.80 7.82 -20.30
C ALA A 86 4.63 8.86 -21.06
N ASN A 87 5.30 9.78 -20.35
CA ASN A 87 6.19 10.77 -20.97
C ASN A 87 7.38 10.11 -21.69
N ILE A 88 7.98 9.08 -21.08
CA ILE A 88 9.08 8.31 -21.70
C ILE A 88 8.59 7.58 -22.96
N ILE A 89 7.40 6.96 -22.91
CA ILE A 89 6.80 6.27 -24.06
C ILE A 89 6.46 7.28 -25.17
N SER A 90 5.92 8.44 -24.82
CA SER A 90 5.61 9.51 -25.78
C SER A 90 6.86 10.05 -26.47
N THR A 91 8.00 10.05 -25.79
CA THR A 91 9.27 10.53 -26.35
C THR A 91 9.87 9.49 -27.32
N ASN A 92 9.61 8.20 -27.10
CA ASN A 92 10.18 7.10 -27.89
C ASN A 92 9.07 6.24 -28.53
N PRO A 93 8.70 6.47 -29.79
CA PRO A 93 7.63 5.73 -30.48
C PRO A 93 7.85 4.21 -30.50
N GLN A 94 9.10 3.77 -30.51
CA GLN A 94 9.50 2.36 -30.46
C GLN A 94 9.12 1.68 -29.12
N ALA A 95 9.05 2.44 -28.01
CA ALA A 95 8.66 1.91 -26.70
C ALA A 95 7.20 1.46 -26.67
N LEU A 96 6.31 2.16 -27.39
CA LEU A 96 4.91 1.77 -27.53
C LEU A 96 4.78 0.46 -28.30
N GLN A 97 5.57 0.27 -29.35
CA GLN A 97 5.62 -0.96 -30.14
C GLN A 97 6.08 -2.15 -29.28
N LEU A 98 7.17 -1.99 -28.51
CA LEU A 98 7.66 -3.03 -27.60
C LEU A 98 6.63 -3.38 -26.52
N ARG A 99 5.95 -2.37 -25.96
CA ARG A 99 4.88 -2.59 -24.99
C ARG A 99 3.71 -3.34 -25.61
N PHE A 100 3.31 -3.00 -26.83
CA PHE A 100 2.28 -3.72 -27.58
C PHE A 100 2.67 -5.20 -27.81
N LEU A 101 3.90 -5.46 -28.24
CA LEU A 101 4.40 -6.84 -28.40
C LEU A 101 4.43 -7.60 -27.07
N GLY A 102 4.81 -6.94 -25.96
CA GLY A 102 4.74 -7.51 -24.61
C GLY A 102 3.32 -7.90 -24.23
N THR A 103 2.35 -7.00 -24.42
CA THR A 103 0.92 -7.31 -24.17
C THR A 103 0.42 -8.46 -25.04
N LEU A 104 0.87 -8.59 -26.28
CA LEU A 104 0.51 -9.72 -27.14
C LEU A 104 1.09 -11.05 -26.62
N SER A 105 2.30 -11.02 -26.08
CA SER A 105 2.91 -12.21 -25.47
C SER A 105 2.20 -12.63 -24.18
N GLU A 106 1.78 -11.68 -23.35
CA GLU A 106 1.00 -11.94 -22.12
C GLU A 106 -0.37 -12.55 -22.47
N ILE A 107 -1.10 -11.93 -23.41
CA ILE A 107 -2.40 -12.43 -23.89
C ILE A 107 -2.26 -13.79 -24.58
N ALA A 108 -1.18 -14.04 -25.33
CA ALA A 108 -0.95 -15.36 -25.92
C ALA A 108 -0.67 -16.45 -24.87
N THR A 109 -0.21 -16.06 -23.67
CA THR A 109 0.03 -16.97 -22.55
C THR A 109 -1.27 -17.26 -21.79
N GLU A 110 -2.17 -16.29 -21.66
CA GLU A 110 -3.53 -16.48 -21.16
C GLU A 110 -4.43 -17.08 -22.25
N LYS A 111 -4.71 -18.39 -22.17
CA LYS A 111 -5.49 -19.19 -23.15
C LYS A 111 -6.94 -18.70 -23.40
N ASN A 112 -7.16 -17.51 -23.97
CA ASN A 112 -8.47 -16.97 -24.31
C ASN A 112 -8.59 -16.67 -25.82
N SER A 113 -9.56 -17.34 -26.46
CA SER A 113 -9.65 -17.57 -27.91
C SER A 113 -10.23 -16.39 -28.74
N THR A 114 -10.44 -15.20 -28.16
CA THR A 114 -11.02 -14.06 -28.91
C THR A 114 -10.08 -12.86 -28.87
N ILE A 115 -9.32 -12.70 -29.95
CA ILE A 115 -8.35 -11.60 -30.12
C ILE A 115 -9.07 -10.44 -30.83
N ILE A 116 -9.41 -9.38 -30.10
CA ILE A 116 -9.96 -8.14 -30.67
C ILE A 116 -8.77 -7.23 -31.01
N PHE A 117 -8.47 -7.10 -32.30
CA PHE A 117 -7.41 -6.21 -32.80
C PHE A 117 -7.95 -4.80 -33.05
N PRO A 118 -7.54 -3.77 -32.29
CA PRO A 118 -7.73 -2.40 -32.72
C PRO A 118 -6.70 -2.08 -33.82
N LEU A 119 -7.17 -1.93 -35.06
CA LEU A 119 -6.32 -1.51 -36.17
C LEU A 119 -6.05 0.01 -36.09
N PRO A 120 -4.77 0.45 -36.14
CA PRO A 120 -4.43 1.87 -36.20
C PRO A 120 -5.10 2.56 -37.39
N ILE A 121 -5.59 3.77 -37.19
CA ILE A 121 -6.31 4.54 -38.21
C ILE A 121 -5.41 4.84 -39.41
N GLU A 122 -4.09 4.92 -39.22
CA GLU A 122 -3.09 5.04 -40.28
C GLU A 122 -3.13 3.87 -41.27
N MET A 123 -3.31 2.63 -40.78
CA MET A 123 -3.41 1.45 -41.65
C MET A 123 -4.72 1.47 -42.43
N MET A 124 -5.83 1.91 -41.82
CA MET A 124 -7.11 2.04 -42.52
C MET A 124 -7.06 3.07 -43.66
N LYS A 125 -6.33 4.18 -43.47
CA LYS A 125 -6.13 5.20 -44.51
C LYS A 125 -5.38 4.66 -45.74
N ALA A 126 -4.38 3.79 -45.53
CA ALA A 126 -3.65 3.15 -46.64
C ALA A 126 -4.54 2.23 -47.50
N PHE A 127 -5.48 1.52 -46.86
CA PHE A 127 -6.47 0.70 -47.57
C PHE A 127 -7.53 1.54 -48.31
N GLN A 128 -7.94 2.68 -47.74
CA GLN A 128 -8.87 3.61 -48.41
C GLN A 128 -8.24 4.33 -49.61
N TYR A 129 -6.95 4.70 -49.51
CA TYR A 129 -6.21 5.34 -50.61
C TYR A 129 -6.11 4.45 -51.87
N LYS A 130 -6.07 3.14 -51.71
CA LYS A 130 -6.01 2.20 -52.85
C LYS A 130 -7.36 2.08 -53.58
N LYS A 131 -8.49 2.34 -52.91
CA LYS A 131 -9.84 2.19 -53.49
C LYS A 131 -10.25 3.38 -54.39
N SER A 132 -9.61 4.54 -54.25
CA SER A 132 -9.96 5.73 -55.04
C SER A 132 -9.28 5.80 -56.42
N LYS A 133 -8.19 5.07 -56.64
CA LYS A 133 -7.44 5.10 -57.91
C LYS A 133 -7.93 4.13 -59.00
N THR A 134 -8.88 3.23 -58.71
CA THR A 134 -9.35 2.22 -59.68
C THR A 134 -10.64 2.62 -60.42
N LYS A 135 -11.10 3.88 -60.31
CA LYS A 135 -12.35 4.35 -60.93
C LYS A 135 -12.16 5.46 -61.97
N LYS A 136 -11.00 5.52 -62.63
CA LYS A 136 -10.73 6.50 -63.68
C LYS A 136 -9.96 5.85 -64.84
N GLY A 137 -10.71 5.27 -65.76
CA GLY A 137 -10.21 4.55 -66.92
C GLY A 137 -11.28 3.55 -67.32
N ASP A 138 -12.25 4.05 -68.10
CA ASP A 138 -13.26 3.36 -68.91
C ASP A 138 -14.54 4.21 -68.83
N ASP A 139 -14.57 5.30 -69.62
CA ASP A 139 -15.76 5.84 -70.27
C ASP A 139 -15.35 7.03 -71.17
N GLU A 140 -15.78 6.95 -72.42
CA GLU A 140 -15.84 7.97 -73.50
C GLU A 140 -14.71 8.03 -74.56
N GLU A 141 -15.08 7.42 -75.72
CA GLU A 141 -14.76 7.66 -77.14
C GLU A 141 -13.32 7.54 -77.69
#